data_AF-A0A2V9K972-F1
#
_entry.id   AF-A0A2V9K972-F1
#
_cell.length_a   1.000
_cell.length_b   1.000
_cell.length_c   1.000
_cell.angle_alpha   90.00
_cell.angle_beta   90.00
_cell.angle_gamma   90.00
#
_symmetry.space_group_name_H-M   'P 1'
#
loop_
_entity.id
_entity.type
_entity.pdbx_description
1 polymer ?
#
loop_
_entity_poly.entity_id
_entity_poly.type
_entity_poly.pdbx_seq_one_letter_code
_entity_poly.pdbx_strand_id
1 'polypeptide(L)' 'MVFALLHLPNPFLAPVTFLGAWIWCWIYRRHPNVLPLALSHALVTLAILATLPRSLTGGMRVGYSYLLP' A
#
# COMPACT_ATOMS: atom_id res chain seq x y z
N MET A 1 0.38 6.62 8.88
CA MET A 1 1.81 6.68 9.31
C MET A 1 2.30 5.34 9.84
N VAL A 2 1.72 4.79 10.91
CA VAL A 2 2.10 3.46 11.42
C VAL A 2 2.00 2.37 10.34
N PHE A 3 0.96 2.42 9.52
CA PHE A 3 0.77 1.48 8.39
C PHE A 3 1.98 1.43 7.45
N ALA A 4 2.57 2.57 7.08
CA ALA A 4 3.73 2.60 6.18
C ALA A 4 4.99 2.02 6.82
N LEU A 5 5.18 2.21 8.13
CA LEU A 5 6.31 1.65 8.88
C LEU A 5 6.26 0.12 8.90
N LEU A 6 5.08 -0.49 8.90
CA LEU A 6 4.93 -1.95 8.81
C LEU A 6 5.39 -2.52 7.47
N HIS A 7 5.53 -1.68 6.44
CA HIS A 7 5.99 -2.11 5.11
C HIS A 7 7.51 -2.00 4.93
N LEU A 8 8.24 -1.46 5.90
CA LEU A 8 9.70 -1.56 5.90
C LEU A 8 10.11 -3.05 5.97
N PRO A 9 11.23 -3.42 5.32
CA PRO A 9 12.21 -2.59 4.62
C PRO A 9 11.90 -2.34 3.13
N ASN A 10 10.70 -2.66 2.64
CA ASN A 10 10.38 -2.55 1.21
C ASN A 10 10.33 -1.06 0.76
N PRO A 11 11.31 -0.60 -0.05
CA PRO A 11 11.45 0.82 -0.39
C PRO A 11 10.37 1.31 -1.37
N PHE A 12 9.66 0.40 -2.02
CA PHE A 12 8.53 0.73 -2.88
C PHE A 12 7.22 0.81 -2.08
N LEU A 13 6.94 -0.20 -1.25
CA LEU A 13 5.68 -0.27 -0.50
C LEU A 13 5.57 0.82 0.56
N ALA A 14 6.66 1.12 1.29
CA ALA A 14 6.61 2.11 2.37
C ALA A 14 6.13 3.51 1.89
N PRO A 15 6.69 4.13 0.84
CA PRO A 15 6.20 5.41 0.34
C PRO A 15 4.81 5.32 -0.31
N VAL A 16 4.52 4.25 -1.06
CA VAL A 16 3.21 4.06 -1.71
C VAL A 16 2.10 3.96 -0.68
N THR A 17 2.30 3.16 0.36
CA THR A 17 1.32 2.99 1.45
C THR A 17 1.22 4.22 2.34
N PHE A 18 2.29 5.00 2.49
CA PHE A 18 2.24 6.30 3.17
C PHE A 18 1.35 7.30 2.42
N LEU A 19 1.61 7.51 1.13
CA LEU A 19 0.84 8.43 0.29
C LEU A 19 -0.61 7.97 0.17
N GLY A 20 -0.83 6.67 -0.07
CA GLY A 20 -2.16 6.09 -0.10
C GLY A 20 -2.92 6.35 1.19
N ALA A 21 -2.34 6.00 2.35
CA ALA A 21 -2.98 6.23 3.64
C ALA A 21 -3.29 7.72 3.88
N TRP A 22 -2.40 8.62 3.49
CA TRP A 22 -2.64 10.07 3.58
C TRP A 22 -3.86 10.50 2.75
N ILE A 23 -3.93 10.06 1.49
CA ILE A 23 -5.03 10.37 0.57
C ILE A 23 -6.34 9.79 1.10
N TRP A 24 -6.37 8.51 1.49
CA TRP A 24 -7.59 7.87 2.01
C TRP A 24 -8.07 8.49 3.33
N CYS A 25 -7.16 8.85 4.25
CA CYS A 25 -7.54 9.60 5.45
C CYS A 25 -8.15 10.96 5.09
N TRP A 26 -7.60 11.66 4.10
CA TRP A 26 -8.16 12.93 3.64
C TRP A 26 -9.55 12.76 3.00
N ILE A 27 -9.75 11.72 2.17
CA ILE A 27 -11.04 11.39 1.55
C ILE A 27 -12.06 11.04 2.64
N TYR A 28 -11.69 10.17 3.59
CA TYR A 28 -12.57 9.70 4.66
C TYR A 28 -13.08 10.85 5.53
N ARG A 29 -12.24 11.86 5.81
CA ARG A 29 -12.66 13.07 6.53
C ARG A 29 -13.76 13.85 5.80
N ARG A 30 -13.81 13.80 4.46
CA ARG A 30 -14.85 14.46 3.66
C ARG A 30 -16.07 13.58 3.45
N HIS A 31 -15.85 12.29 3.25
CA HIS A 31 -16.87 11.29 2.98
C HIS A 31 -16.60 10.06 3.85
N PRO A 32 -17.19 9.98 5.06
CA PRO A 32 -16.87 8.95 6.05
C PRO A 32 -17.54 7.61 5.70
N ASN A 33 -17.16 7.03 4.56
CA ASN A 33 -17.65 5.75 4.10
C ASN A 33 -16.48 4.80 3.86
N VAL A 34 -16.43 3.72 4.65
CA VAL A 34 -15.32 2.75 4.64
C VAL A 34 -15.40 1.82 3.43
N LEU A 35 -16.60 1.52 2.91
CA LEU A 35 -16.81 0.57 1.81
C LEU A 35 -16.12 1.02 0.51
N PRO A 36 -16.38 2.24 -0.02
CA PRO A 36 -15.66 2.77 -1.18
C PRO A 36 -14.14 2.89 -0.95
N LEU A 37 -13.74 3.22 0.29
CA LEU A 37 -12.34 3.33 0.67
C LEU A 37 -11.64 1.97 0.55
N ALA A 38 -12.24 0.91 1.10
CA ALA A 38 -11.72 -0.44 1.05
C ALA A 38 -11.69 -1.00 -0.39
N LEU A 39 -12.75 -0.76 -1.17
CA LEU A 39 -12.81 -1.18 -2.58
C LEU A 39 -11.73 -0.48 -3.42
N SER A 40 -11.58 0.84 -3.29
CA SER A 40 -10.53 1.57 -4.00
C SER A 40 -9.13 1.11 -3.62
N HIS A 41 -8.88 0.84 -2.34
CA HIS A 41 -7.62 0.26 -1.88
C HIS A 41 -7.34 -1.11 -2.49
N ALA A 42 -8.34 -2.00 -2.54
CA ALA A 42 -8.21 -3.32 -3.15
C ALA A 42 -7.92 -3.21 -4.65
N LEU A 43 -8.63 -2.33 -5.38
CA LEU A 43 -8.42 -2.10 -6.80
C LEU A 43 -7.02 -1.56 -7.10
N VAL A 44 -6.52 -0.60 -6.31
CA VAL A 44 -5.15 -0.09 -6.43
C VAL A 44 -4.12 -1.19 -6.22
N THR A 45 -4.33 -2.04 -5.21
CA THR A 45 -3.43 -3.17 -4.94
C THR A 45 -3.41 -4.16 -6.10
N LEU A 46 -4.57 -4.49 -6.67
CA LEU A 46 -4.68 -5.36 -7.84
C LEU A 46 -4.02 -4.75 -9.07
N ALA A 47 -4.22 -3.45 -9.31
CA ALA A 47 -3.58 -2.75 -10.42
C ALA A 47 -2.05 -2.79 -10.30
N ILE A 48 -1.50 -2.55 -9.11
CA ILE A 48 -0.06 -2.65 -8.84
C ILE A 48 0.43 -4.08 -9.14
N LEU A 49 -0.27 -5.10 -8.63
CA LEU A 49 0.10 -6.50 -8.86
C LEU A 49 0.03 -6.91 -10.34
N ALA A 50 -0.93 -6.38 -11.09
CA ALA A 50 -1.13 -6.71 -12.49
C ALA A 50 -0.17 -5.96 -13.44
N THR A 51 0.30 -4.78 -13.06
CA THR A 51 1.05 -3.89 -13.96
C THR A 51 2.53 -3.74 -13.62
N LEU A 52 2.92 -3.91 -12.35
CA LEU A 52 4.30 -3.67 -11.93
C LEU A 52 5.07 -4.99 -11.74
N PRO A 53 6.34 -5.03 -12.20
CA PRO A 53 7.16 -6.23 -12.08
C PRO A 53 7.51 -6.51 -10.61
N ARG A 54 7.65 -7.79 -10.26
CA ARG A 54 8.02 -8.22 -8.90
C ARG A 54 9.35 -7.64 -8.41
N SER A 55 10.27 -7.35 -9.32
CA SER A 55 11.56 -6.69 -9.02
C SER A 55 11.38 -5.28 -8.48
N LEU A 56 10.34 -4.55 -8.92
CA LEU A 56 10.04 -3.20 -8.45
C LEU A 56 9.22 -3.23 -7.15
N THR A 57 8.21 -4.11 -7.08
CA THR A 57 7.31 -4.19 -5.91
C THR A 57 7.90 -4.96 -4.73
N GLY A 58 9.03 -5.64 -4.92
CA GLY A 58 9.57 -6.58 -3.93
C GLY A 58 8.63 -7.76 -3.68
N GLY A 59 7.78 -8.09 -4.66
CA GLY A 59 6.75 -9.12 -4.52
C GLY A 59 5.68 -8.82 -3.46
N MET A 60 5.44 -7.55 -3.15
CA MET A 60 4.56 -7.14 -2.04
C MET A 60 5.00 -7.68 -0.65
N ARG A 61 6.25 -8.13 -0.52
CA ARG A 61 6.80 -8.67 0.74
C ARG A 61 7.09 -7.53 1.71
N VAL A 62 6.85 -7.77 2.99
CA VAL A 62 7.04 -6.82 4.09
C VAL A 62 7.87 -7.47 5.21
N GLY A 63 8.54 -6.65 6.02
CA GLY A 63 9.32 -7.12 7.17
C GLY A 63 10.44 -8.10 6.79
N TYR A 64 10.65 -9.09 7.66
CA TYR A 64 11.72 -10.09 7.51
C TYR A 64 11.56 -10.93 6.23
N SER A 65 10.32 -11.14 5.79
CA SER A 65 10.05 -11.82 4.52
C SER A 65 10.65 -11.07 3.33
N TYR A 66 10.80 -9.75 3.35
CA TYR A 66 11.47 -9.03 2.25
C TYR A 66 12.99 -9.28 2.21
N LEU A 67 13.61 -9.56 3.35
CA LEU A 67 15.07 -9.77 3.46
C LEU A 67 15.49 -11.20 3.13
N LEU A 68 14.55 -12.15 3.20
CA LEU A 68 14.77 -13.53 2.80
C LEU A 68 14.64 -13.66 1.28
N PRO A 69 15.54 -14.43 0.62
CA PRO A 69 15.47 -14.68 -0.82
C PRO A 69 14.18 -15.38 -1.27
#